data_AF-A0A951HXC9-F1
#
_entry.id   AF-A0A951HXC9-F1
#
_cell.length_a   1.000
_cell.length_b   1.000
_cell.length_c   1.000
_cell.angle_alpha   90.00
_cell.angle_beta   90.00
_cell.angle_gamma   90.00
#
_symmetry.space_group_name_H-M   'P 1'
#
loop_
_entity.id
_entity.type
_entity.pdbx_description
1 polymer ?
#
loop_
_entity_poly.entity_id
_entity_poly.type
_entity_poly.pdbx_seq_one_letter_code
_entity_poly.pdbx_strand_id
1 'polypeptide(L)' 'APTRTYSRAYLHHLTKANEMLGASLLSAINLAYYQSLMDGMRDAIARGTFEDYCAGVKAGWAKGETA' A
#
# COMPACT_ATOMS: atom_id res chain seq x y z
N ALA A 1 1.85 -10.39 -5.02
CA ALA A 1 1.52 -9.10 -5.67
C ALA A 1 2.80 -8.48 -6.26
N PRO A 2 2.72 -7.76 -7.39
CA PRO A 2 3.87 -7.10 -8.04
C PRO A 2 4.65 -6.13 -7.12
N THR A 3 4.09 -5.81 -5.96
CA THR A 3 4.67 -4.95 -4.92
C THR A 3 5.96 -5.47 -4.28
N ARG A 4 6.34 -6.74 -4.49
CA ARG A 4 7.56 -7.35 -3.93
C ARG A 4 8.73 -7.48 -4.91
N THR A 5 8.55 -7.11 -6.18
CA THR A 5 9.56 -7.35 -7.22
C THR A 5 10.60 -6.23 -7.30
N TYR A 6 10.26 -5.01 -6.88
CA TYR A 6 11.14 -3.84 -6.97
C TYR A 6 11.49 -3.31 -5.58
N SER A 7 12.76 -2.99 -5.37
CA SER A 7 13.23 -2.43 -4.09
C SER A 7 12.83 -0.96 -3.96
N ARG A 8 12.70 -0.47 -2.72
CA ARG A 8 12.48 0.95 -2.44
C ARG A 8 13.57 1.84 -3.04
N ALA A 9 14.82 1.39 -3.00
CA ALA A 9 15.96 2.10 -3.57
C ALA A 9 15.84 2.26 -5.10
N TYR A 10 15.36 1.22 -5.79
CA TYR A 10 15.15 1.26 -7.23
C TYR A 10 14.00 2.19 -7.61
N LEU A 11 12.87 2.13 -6.90
CA LEU A 11 11.76 3.07 -7.10
C LEU A 11 12.20 4.52 -6.85
N HIS A 12 12.93 4.75 -5.77
CA HIS A 12 13.50 6.07 -5.46
C HIS A 12 14.44 6.56 -6.57
N HIS A 13 15.30 5.69 -7.10
CA HIS A 13 16.17 6.01 -8.23
C HIS A 13 15.35 6.44 -9.46
N LEU A 14 14.34 5.67 -9.87
CA LEU A 14 13.48 5.98 -11.02
C LEU A 14 12.74 7.31 -10.84
N THR A 15 12.22 7.58 -9.63
CA THR A 15 11.56 8.85 -9.31
C THR A 15 12.55 10.01 -9.38
N LYS A 16 13.77 9.84 -8.86
CA LYS A 16 14.81 10.88 -8.91
C LYS A 16 15.33 11.13 -10.32
N ALA A 17 15.36 10.11 -11.17
CA ALA A 17 15.71 10.19 -12.59
C ALA A 17 14.58 10.77 -13.46
N ASN A 18 13.40 11.03 -12.88
CA ASN A 18 12.19 11.51 -13.58
C ASN A 18 11.75 10.57 -14.72
N GLU A 19 11.91 9.26 -14.53
CA GLU A 19 11.50 8.27 -15.50
C GLU A 19 10.01 7.92 -15.36
N MET A 20 9.30 7.88 -16.50
CA MET A 20 7.87 7.55 -16.56
C MET A 20 7.57 6.18 -15.94
N LEU A 21 8.51 5.22 -16.07
CA LEU A 21 8.39 3.89 -15.47
C LEU A 21 8.20 3.97 -13.95
N GLY A 22 8.86 4.92 -13.27
CA GLY A 22 8.70 5.13 -11.84
C GLY A 22 7.25 5.47 -11.47
N ALA A 23 6.62 6.38 -12.23
CA ALA A 23 5.22 6.75 -12.01
C ALA A 23 4.25 5.58 -12.31
N SER A 24 4.49 4.83 -13.39
CA SER A 24 3.67 3.66 -13.73
C SER A 24 3.77 2.56 -12.67
N LEU A 25 4.97 2.27 -12.17
CA LEU A 25 5.19 1.28 -11.11
C LEU A 25 4.55 1.71 -9.79
N LEU A 26 4.73 2.96 -9.37
CA LEU A 26 4.08 3.49 -8.16
C LEU A 26 2.55 3.42 -8.27
N SER A 27 1.99 3.75 -9.44
CA SER A 27 0.55 3.64 -9.67
C SER A 27 0.04 2.20 -9.54
N ALA A 28 0.75 1.25 -10.14
CA ALA A 28 0.40 -0.18 -10.04
C ALA A 28 0.51 -0.69 -8.60
N ILE A 29 1.55 -0.30 -7.87
CA ILE A 29 1.76 -0.67 -6.46
C ILE A 29 0.66 -0.09 -5.57
N ASN A 30 0.33 1.18 -5.74
CA ASN A 30 -0.73 1.85 -5.00
C ASN A 30 -2.08 1.20 -5.27
N LEU A 31 -2.42 0.96 -6.54
CA LEU A 31 -3.68 0.34 -6.90
C LEU A 31 -3.82 -1.07 -6.30
N ALA A 32 -2.75 -1.87 -6.31
CA ALA A 32 -2.76 -3.18 -5.67
C ALA A 32 -2.97 -3.07 -4.16
N TYR A 33 -2.31 -2.10 -3.50
CA TYR A 33 -2.51 -1.85 -2.08
C TYR A 33 -3.95 -1.45 -1.76
N TYR A 34 -4.53 -0.52 -2.51
CA TYR A 34 -5.92 -0.09 -2.33
C TYR A 34 -6.91 -1.23 -2.54
N GLN A 35 -6.70 -2.08 -3.54
CA GLN A 35 -7.54 -3.28 -3.73
C GLN A 35 -7.51 -4.17 -2.49
N SER A 36 -6.33 -4.52 -1.98
CA SER A 36 -6.20 -5.35 -0.77
C SER A 36 -6.78 -4.67 0.48
N LEU A 37 -6.60 -3.35 0.62
CA LEU A 37 -7.19 -2.58 1.72
C LEU A 37 -8.72 -2.68 1.69
N MET A 38 -9.32 -2.47 0.52
CA MET A 38 -10.77 -2.50 0.34
C MET A 38 -11.34 -3.92 0.45
N ASP A 39 -10.61 -4.94 0.00
CA ASP A 39 -10.95 -6.35 0.24
C ASP A 39 -11.05 -6.62 1.75
N GLY A 40 -10.03 -6.25 2.51
CA GLY A 40 -10.03 -6.42 3.97
C GLY A 40 -11.15 -5.66 4.67
N MET A 41 -11.49 -4.45 4.18
CA MET A 41 -12.64 -3.69 4.68
C MET A 41 -13.96 -4.43 4.45
N ARG A 42 -14.22 -4.92 3.23
CA ARG A 42 -15.44 -5.68 2.89
C ARG A 42 -15.59 -6.91 3.77
N ASP A 43 -14.50 -7.63 3.95
CA ASP A 43 -14.38 -8.81 4.80
C ASP A 43 -14.69 -8.50 6.27
N ALA A 44 -14.14 -7.41 6.81
CA ALA A 44 -14.37 -7.00 8.18
C ALA A 44 -15.81 -6.53 8.40
N ILE A 45 -16.41 -5.83 7.43
CA ILE A 45 -17.84 -5.47 7.45
C ILE A 45 -18.70 -6.73 7.50
N ALA A 46 -18.45 -7.72 6.64
CA ALA A 46 -19.20 -8.98 6.62
C ALA A 46 -19.14 -9.75 7.96
N ARG A 47 -18.04 -9.58 8.71
CA ARG A 47 -17.82 -10.20 10.02
C ARG A 47 -18.23 -9.33 11.22
N GLY A 48 -18.69 -8.09 10.99
CA GLY A 48 -19.00 -7.15 12.07
C GLY A 48 -17.78 -6.64 12.86
N THR A 49 -16.58 -6.71 12.27
CA THR A 49 -15.28 -6.39 12.90
C THR A 49 -14.59 -5.18 12.26
N PHE A 50 -15.37 -4.31 11.61
CA PHE A 50 -14.83 -3.21 10.80
C PHE A 50 -14.05 -2.16 11.61
N GLU A 51 -14.48 -1.88 12.84
CA GLU A 51 -13.81 -0.93 13.73
C GLU A 51 -12.41 -1.42 14.12
N ASP A 52 -12.29 -2.69 14.52
CA ASP A 52 -11.01 -3.33 14.83
C ASP A 52 -10.07 -3.33 13.63
N TYR A 53 -10.59 -3.64 12.44
CA TYR A 53 -9.82 -3.59 11.20
C TYR A 53 -9.29 -2.17 10.95
N CYS A 54 -10.12 -1.14 11.08
CA CYS A 54 -9.71 0.25 10.92
C CYS A 54 -8.64 0.67 11.93
N ALA A 55 -8.79 0.27 13.20
CA ALA A 55 -7.82 0.55 14.25
C ALA A 55 -6.46 -0.10 13.93
N GLY A 56 -6.47 -1.37 13.50
CA GLY A 56 -5.26 -2.10 13.10
C GLY A 56 -4.55 -1.46 11.90
N VAL A 57 -5.29 -1.07 10.86
CA VAL A 57 -4.72 -0.39 9.69
C VAL A 57 -4.08 0.95 10.08
N LYS A 58 -4.78 1.79 10.86
CA LYS A 58 -4.25 3.08 11.31
C LYS A 58 -3.01 2.93 12.19
N ALA A 59 -2.99 1.94 13.09
CA ALA A 59 -1.82 1.63 13.90
C ALA A 59 -0.62 1.22 13.03
N GLY A 60 -0.87 0.45 11.97
CA GLY A 60 0.14 0.09 10.97
C GLY A 60 0.74 1.31 10.26
N TRP A 61 -0.09 2.28 9.85
CA TRP A 61 0.38 3.52 9.24
C TRP A 61 1.22 4.37 10.20
N ALA A 62 0.78 4.55 11.44
CA ALA A 62 1.52 5.31 12.45
C ALA A 62 2.91 4.71 12.73
N LYS A 63 3.03 3.38 12.73
CA LYS A 63 4.32 2.69 12.86
C LYS A 63 5.22 2.88 11.63
N GLY A 64 4.64 2.98 10.44
CA GLY A 64 5.39 3.21 9.20
C GLY A 64 5.85 4.65 9.02
N GLU A 65 5.18 5.62 9.65
CA GLU A 65 5.52 7.05 9.61
C GLU A 65 6.64 7.43 10.58
N THR A 66 6.88 6.62 11.60
CA THR A 66 7.93 6.82 12.61
C THR A 66 9.26 6.10 12.28
N ALA A 67 9.32 5.37 11.16
CA ALA A 67 10.46 4.56 10.73
C ALA A 67 11.07 5.07 9.41
#